data_AF-A0A9D7FHP5-F1
#
_entry.id   AF-A0A9D7FHP5-F1
#
_cell.length_a   1.000
_cell.length_b   1.000
_cell.length_c   1.000
_cell.angle_alpha   90.00
_cell.angle_beta   90.00
_cell.angle_gamma   90.00
#
_symmetry.space_group_name_H-M   'P 1'
#
loop_
_entity.id
_entity.type
_entity.pdbx_description
1 polymer ?
#
loop_
_entity_poly.entity_id
_entity_poly.type
_entity_poly.pdbx_seq_one_letter_code
_entity_poly.pdbx_strand_id
1 'polypeptide(L)'
;MKRLVPLLLVLLVGLVTPGQARDAEPNPWEVLGGMLRKGKQSPLDAVRPAAPVSKVEASELWDAFLTNVVKRSAGESGDASRRQEFLLVLLNGRYDGLSMLASEAAVPDPLRELFLLSWDRLAPALRNLAGDLDAKAAKPFRALAEAGDALKKAQRYGDSVGIHITPETLRQLARLVLPAKAGDPLAYDLALDPELRRIFGFGAPLPPAEPSLLLSARLPSLPSDPLSWLVPTAFAAPLAAPLPFDPETAALARRLNNWLPTPGELPAYLLEMRTLLQRTAEITLKQRESAGRSLAEPFHVLYRNLVLATAWQESCWRQFVRRKGKVQPIQSGVGAVGLMQVYPVVWRGFYDVTGLQTDVGYNGRAGAEILHHYLRDYAIGKREHTAVGDADNLARGTYAVYNGGPGHLTRFSKPKLRADLREIDDSFFEKYQAVKAGNELDVGKCFTGADQSH
;
A
#
# COMPACT_ATOMS: atom_id res chain seq x y z
N MET A 1 -28.36 -11.86 58.67
CA MET A 1 -27.77 -11.80 60.03
C MET A 1 -26.28 -12.10 59.94
N LYS A 2 -25.49 -11.27 60.63
CA LYS A 2 -24.03 -11.21 60.66
C LYS A 2 -23.38 -12.50 61.19
N ARG A 3 -22.18 -12.83 60.70
CA ARG A 3 -20.96 -13.24 61.46
C ARG A 3 -19.85 -13.56 60.44
N LEU A 4 -18.83 -12.71 60.32
CA LEU A 4 -17.54 -12.70 61.07
C LEU A 4 -16.53 -13.74 60.57
N VAL A 5 -15.45 -13.20 60.00
CA VAL A 5 -14.17 -13.81 59.58
C VAL A 5 -13.43 -14.35 60.81
N PRO A 6 -12.49 -15.31 60.65
CA PRO A 6 -11.10 -14.92 60.90
C PRO A 6 -10.10 -15.40 59.85
N LEU A 7 -9.11 -14.55 59.66
CA LEU A 7 -7.78 -14.73 59.07
C LEU A 7 -7.14 -16.08 59.46
N LEU A 8 -6.53 -16.78 58.50
CA LEU A 8 -5.37 -17.62 58.79
C LEU A 8 -4.27 -17.36 57.75
N LEU A 9 -3.22 -16.69 58.22
CA LEU A 9 -1.91 -16.57 57.58
C LEU A 9 -1.23 -17.95 57.68
N VAL A 10 -0.79 -18.51 56.55
CA VAL A 10 0.28 -19.52 56.55
C VAL A 10 1.35 -19.07 55.57
N LEU A 11 2.43 -18.54 56.15
CA LEU A 11 3.74 -18.47 55.51
C LEU A 11 4.26 -19.90 55.34
N LEU A 12 4.63 -20.26 54.11
CA LEU A 12 5.53 -21.39 53.88
C LEU A 12 6.69 -20.91 52.99
N VAL A 13 7.81 -20.68 53.68
CA VAL A 13 9.14 -20.47 53.13
C VAL A 13 9.59 -21.79 52.50
N GLY A 14 9.63 -21.83 51.17
CA GLY A 14 10.26 -22.91 50.41
C GLY A 14 11.70 -22.53 50.10
N LEU A 15 12.63 -23.31 50.64
CA LEU A 15 14.07 -23.23 50.44
C LEU A 15 14.44 -23.25 48.94
N VAL A 16 15.21 -22.24 48.53
CA VAL A 16 15.86 -22.16 47.22
C VAL A 16 16.98 -23.19 47.15
N THR A 17 16.81 -24.21 46.31
CA THR A 17 17.93 -25.02 45.80
C THR A 17 18.60 -24.26 44.64
N PRO A 18 19.91 -24.00 44.67
CA PRO A 18 20.59 -23.32 43.59
C PRO A 18 20.92 -24.34 42.49
N GLY A 19 20.43 -24.06 41.28
CA GLY A 19 20.89 -24.76 40.09
C GLY A 19 19.78 -25.45 39.32
N GLN A 20 18.94 -24.66 38.64
CA GLN A 20 18.48 -24.87 37.27
C GLN A 20 17.82 -23.56 36.79
N ALA A 21 18.64 -22.56 36.47
CA ALA A 21 18.20 -21.39 35.72
C ALA A 21 18.84 -21.47 34.33
N ARG A 22 18.19 -22.22 33.43
CA ARG A 22 18.40 -22.12 31.99
C ARG A 22 17.03 -22.06 31.33
N ASP A 23 16.85 -20.96 30.60
CA ASP A 23 15.81 -20.71 29.59
C ASP A 23 14.37 -20.59 30.11
N ALA A 24 14.12 -19.59 30.97
CA ALA A 24 12.80 -18.96 31.03
C ALA A 24 12.78 -17.80 30.02
N GLU A 25 11.85 -17.86 29.06
CA GLU A 25 11.57 -16.74 28.15
C GLU A 25 11.24 -15.47 28.97
N PRO A 26 11.61 -14.26 28.50
CA PRO A 26 11.34 -13.04 29.24
C PRO A 26 9.85 -12.87 29.50
N ASN A 27 9.48 -12.53 30.75
CA ASN A 27 8.08 -12.25 31.10
C ASN A 27 7.58 -11.06 30.25
N PRO A 28 6.50 -11.21 29.46
CA PRO A 28 5.95 -10.12 28.63
C PRO A 28 5.64 -8.84 29.41
N TRP A 29 5.31 -8.96 30.70
CA TRP A 29 5.05 -7.83 31.59
C TRP A 29 6.32 -7.10 32.05
N GLU A 30 7.50 -7.73 32.00
CA GLU A 30 8.78 -7.07 32.29
C GLU A 30 9.26 -6.23 31.11
N VAL A 31 9.04 -6.68 29.87
CA VAL A 31 9.36 -5.91 28.66
C VAL A 31 8.46 -4.67 28.58
N LEU A 32 7.15 -4.84 28.75
CA LEU A 32 6.19 -3.74 28.82
C LEU A 32 6.44 -2.84 30.04
N GLY A 33 6.74 -3.42 31.20
CA GLY A 33 7.07 -2.68 32.42
C GLY A 33 8.36 -1.87 32.31
N GLY A 34 9.36 -2.36 31.58
CA GLY A 34 10.58 -1.63 31.25
C GLY A 34 10.36 -0.45 30.30
N MET A 35 9.44 -0.60 29.34
CA MET A 35 9.00 0.48 28.45
C MET A 35 8.23 1.57 29.20
N LEU A 36 7.27 1.18 30.04
CA LEU A 36 6.46 2.11 30.84
C LEU A 36 7.29 2.87 31.89
N ARG A 37 8.34 2.26 32.46
CA ARG A 37 9.23 2.91 33.45
C ARG A 37 10.11 4.00 32.84
N LYS A 38 10.50 3.89 31.56
CA LYS A 38 11.29 4.93 30.87
C LYS A 38 10.47 6.13 30.40
N GLY A 39 9.14 6.05 30.45
CA GLY A 39 8.21 7.15 30.15
C GLY A 39 7.90 8.08 31.34
N LYS A 40 8.39 7.80 32.56
CA LYS A 40 8.20 8.69 33.71
C LYS A 40 9.23 9.83 33.69
N GLN A 41 8.86 10.96 33.10
CA GLN A 41 9.40 12.26 33.54
C GLN A 41 8.76 12.64 34.90
N SER A 42 9.53 13.33 35.74
CA SER A 42 9.14 13.79 37.08
C SER A 42 7.83 14.60 37.06
N PRO A 43 6.99 14.49 38.11
CA PRO A 43 5.76 15.25 38.20
C PRO A 43 6.08 16.64 38.75
N LEU A 44 6.00 17.67 37.91
CA LEU A 44 5.65 19.05 38.26
C LEU A 44 5.65 19.87 36.96
N ASP A 45 4.65 19.61 36.14
CA ASP A 45 3.94 20.59 35.31
C ASP A 45 2.72 19.86 34.76
N ALA A 46 1.53 20.41 34.97
CA ALA A 46 0.30 19.86 34.41
C ALA A 46 0.34 20.06 32.89
N VAL A 47 1.01 19.15 32.19
CA VAL A 47 1.05 19.08 30.73
C VAL A 47 -0.39 18.97 30.26
N ARG A 48 -0.86 19.97 29.50
CA ARG A 48 -2.13 19.85 28.74
C ARG A 48 -2.16 18.47 28.09
N PRO A 49 -3.27 17.71 28.16
CA PRO A 49 -3.35 16.46 27.42
C PRO A 49 -2.98 16.75 25.97
N ALA A 50 -2.01 16.00 25.44
CA ALA A 50 -1.59 16.15 24.06
C ALA A 50 -2.83 16.07 23.17
N ALA A 51 -2.91 16.95 22.17
CA ALA A 51 -4.03 16.92 21.24
C ALA A 51 -4.17 15.50 20.63
N PRO A 52 -5.39 15.00 20.46
CA PRO A 52 -5.59 13.68 19.86
C PRO A 52 -5.01 13.66 18.44
N VAL A 53 -4.28 12.60 18.11
CA VAL A 53 -3.69 12.39 16.78
C VAL A 53 -4.82 12.37 15.74
N SER A 54 -4.70 13.21 14.71
CA SER A 54 -5.71 13.28 13.64
C SER A 54 -5.71 11.99 12.79
N LYS A 55 -6.77 11.76 11.98
CA LYS A 55 -6.77 10.62 11.03
C LYS A 55 -5.60 10.65 10.06
N VAL A 56 -5.26 11.85 9.56
CA VAL A 56 -4.15 12.08 8.62
C VAL A 56 -2.84 11.70 9.28
N GLU A 57 -2.56 12.31 10.43
CA GLU A 57 -1.34 12.05 11.19
C GLU A 57 -1.24 10.58 11.62
N ALA A 58 -2.35 9.97 12.04
CA ALA A 58 -2.38 8.55 12.41
C ALA A 58 -2.06 7.65 11.21
N SER A 59 -2.61 7.94 10.03
CA SER A 59 -2.31 7.19 8.80
C SER A 59 -0.85 7.31 8.40
N GLU A 60 -0.26 8.50 8.49
CA GLU A 60 1.15 8.75 8.15
C GLU A 60 2.10 8.06 9.13
N LEU A 61 1.87 8.22 10.44
CA LEU A 61 2.66 7.57 11.49
C LEU A 61 2.57 6.04 11.39
N TRP A 62 1.37 5.51 11.14
CA TRP A 62 1.17 4.07 11.01
C TRP A 62 1.84 3.50 9.76
N ASP A 63 1.73 4.19 8.62
CA ASP A 63 2.41 3.79 7.38
C ASP A 63 3.94 3.85 7.53
N ALA A 64 4.47 4.90 8.14
CA ALA A 64 5.91 5.00 8.42
C ALA A 64 6.40 3.84 9.31
N PHE A 65 5.67 3.52 10.38
CA PHE A 65 5.92 2.35 11.23
C PHE A 65 5.92 1.06 10.40
N LEU A 66 4.82 0.79 9.69
CA LEU A 66 4.66 -0.43 8.90
C LEU A 66 5.76 -0.57 7.86
N THR A 67 6.05 0.49 7.11
CA THR A 67 7.06 0.47 6.05
C THR A 67 8.43 0.10 6.60
N ASN A 68 8.86 0.73 7.71
CA ASN A 68 10.16 0.43 8.31
C ASN A 68 10.22 -1.00 8.87
N VAL A 69 9.19 -1.45 9.60
CA VAL A 69 9.14 -2.79 10.18
C VAL A 69 9.08 -3.87 9.10
N VAL A 70 8.22 -3.68 8.08
CA VAL A 70 8.07 -4.61 6.96
C VAL A 70 9.34 -4.67 6.11
N LYS A 71 9.94 -3.52 5.78
CA LYS A 71 11.21 -3.47 5.04
C LYS A 71 12.31 -4.22 5.79
N ARG A 72 12.45 -3.96 7.09
CA ARG A 72 13.42 -4.65 7.95
C ARG A 72 13.19 -6.16 7.99
N SER A 73 11.95 -6.58 8.17
CA SER A 73 11.57 -8.00 8.34
C SER A 73 11.70 -8.77 7.02
N ALA A 74 11.19 -8.21 5.93
CA ALA A 74 11.32 -8.80 4.60
C ALA A 74 12.79 -8.86 4.13
N GLY A 75 13.63 -7.90 4.55
CA GLY A 75 15.06 -7.89 4.27
C GLY A 75 15.85 -9.04 4.93
N GLU A 76 15.36 -9.61 6.03
CA GLU A 76 15.96 -10.79 6.68
C GLU A 76 15.49 -12.12 6.05
N SER A 77 14.42 -12.10 5.26
CA SER A 77 13.88 -13.30 4.65
C SER A 77 14.63 -13.68 3.37
N GLY A 78 15.22 -14.88 3.36
CA GLY A 78 15.73 -15.51 2.13
C GLY A 78 14.61 -15.91 1.16
N ASP A 79 13.43 -16.25 1.66
CA ASP A 79 12.29 -16.71 0.86
C ASP A 79 11.49 -15.54 0.25
N ALA A 80 11.26 -15.62 -1.05
CA ALA A 80 10.44 -14.67 -1.80
C ALA A 80 8.96 -14.71 -1.39
N SER A 81 8.41 -15.87 -1.04
CA SER A 81 7.02 -16.01 -0.60
C SER A 81 6.79 -15.26 0.72
N ARG A 82 7.68 -15.44 1.70
CA ARG A 82 7.70 -14.66 2.95
C ARG A 82 7.80 -13.15 2.71
N ARG A 83 8.65 -12.70 1.78
CA ARG A 83 8.70 -11.27 1.42
C ARG A 83 7.35 -10.79 0.89
N GLN A 84 6.63 -11.61 0.12
CA GLN A 84 5.28 -11.24 -0.34
C GLN A 84 4.23 -11.21 0.77
N GLU A 85 4.33 -12.06 1.80
CA GLU A 85 3.46 -11.96 2.98
C GLU A 85 3.60 -10.58 3.65
N PHE A 86 4.83 -10.09 3.79
CA PHE A 86 5.06 -8.75 4.36
C PHE A 86 4.60 -7.61 3.44
N LEU A 87 4.77 -7.74 2.12
CA LEU A 87 4.20 -6.75 1.19
C LEU A 87 2.67 -6.69 1.31
N LEU A 88 2.03 -7.85 1.45
CA LEU A 88 0.60 -7.94 1.67
C LEU A 88 0.18 -7.20 2.95
N VAL A 89 0.91 -7.37 4.05
CA VAL A 89 0.67 -6.61 5.29
C VAL A 89 0.77 -5.10 5.03
N LEU A 90 1.82 -4.65 4.35
CA LEU A 90 2.05 -3.24 4.04
C LEU A 90 0.92 -2.63 3.20
N LEU A 91 0.58 -3.25 2.06
CA LEU A 91 -0.43 -2.74 1.16
C LEU A 91 -1.79 -2.69 1.85
N ASN A 92 -2.18 -3.75 2.54
CA ASN A 92 -3.41 -3.76 3.34
C ASN A 92 -3.47 -2.63 4.38
N GLY A 93 -2.39 -2.42 5.14
CA GLY A 93 -2.36 -1.35 6.14
C GLY A 93 -2.50 0.04 5.53
N ARG A 94 -1.92 0.26 4.33
CA ARG A 94 -2.08 1.52 3.59
C ARG A 94 -3.50 1.70 3.04
N TYR A 95 -4.15 0.63 2.57
CA TYR A 95 -5.56 0.69 2.16
C TYR A 95 -6.50 0.92 3.34
N ASP A 96 -6.20 0.40 4.53
CA ASP A 96 -6.99 0.71 5.74
C ASP A 96 -6.88 2.19 6.12
N GLY A 97 -5.66 2.76 6.05
CA GLY A 97 -5.43 4.20 6.21
C GLY A 97 -6.22 5.02 5.19
N LEU A 98 -6.14 4.66 3.91
CA LEU A 98 -6.91 5.30 2.84
C LEU A 98 -8.43 5.24 3.10
N SER A 99 -8.95 4.07 3.49
CA SER A 99 -10.37 3.88 3.82
C SER A 99 -10.81 4.72 5.01
N MET A 100 -9.96 4.84 6.04
CA MET A 100 -10.20 5.69 7.21
C MET A 100 -10.28 7.18 6.83
N LEU A 101 -9.42 7.62 5.92
CA LEU A 101 -9.37 9.00 5.42
C LEU A 101 -10.54 9.32 4.49
N ALA A 102 -10.97 8.36 3.67
CA ALA A 102 -12.12 8.52 2.77
C ALA A 102 -13.48 8.52 3.52
N SER A 103 -13.50 8.11 4.78
CA SER A 103 -14.71 8.07 5.60
C SER A 103 -14.90 9.37 6.36
N GLU A 104 -16.10 9.97 6.26
CA GLU A 104 -16.51 11.13 7.06
C GLU A 104 -16.78 10.78 8.53
N ALA A 105 -16.90 9.49 8.87
CA ALA A 105 -17.22 9.07 10.23
C ALA A 105 -16.12 9.47 11.22
N ALA A 106 -16.47 10.07 12.35
CA ALA A 106 -15.52 10.37 13.40
C ALA A 106 -14.86 9.07 13.91
N VAL A 107 -13.53 9.10 14.06
CA VAL A 107 -12.76 7.99 14.64
C VAL A 107 -12.06 8.55 15.89
N PRO A 108 -12.52 8.21 17.10
CA PRO A 108 -11.98 8.78 18.34
C PRO A 108 -10.50 8.51 18.58
N ASP A 109 -10.01 7.32 18.19
CA ASP A 109 -8.61 6.92 18.32
C ASP A 109 -8.13 6.24 17.03
N PRO A 110 -7.77 7.03 16.00
CA PRO A 110 -7.46 6.50 14.67
C PRO A 110 -6.18 5.67 14.66
N LEU A 111 -5.18 6.04 15.47
CA LEU A 111 -3.92 5.30 15.53
C LEU A 111 -4.10 3.91 16.14
N ARG A 112 -4.92 3.80 17.19
CA ARG A 112 -5.29 2.51 17.76
C ARG A 112 -6.04 1.62 16.77
N GLU A 113 -7.02 2.17 16.06
CA GLU A 113 -7.79 1.42 15.07
C GLU A 113 -6.89 0.85 13.96
N LEU A 114 -6.00 1.68 13.39
CA LEU A 114 -5.04 1.23 12.37
C LEU A 114 -4.09 0.13 12.87
N PHE A 115 -3.58 0.29 14.10
CA PHE A 115 -2.77 -0.74 14.73
C PHE A 115 -3.54 -2.06 14.83
N LEU A 116 -4.77 -2.05 15.37
CA LEU A 116 -5.55 -3.25 15.59
C LEU A 116 -5.90 -3.97 14.28
N LEU A 117 -6.29 -3.23 13.25
CA LEU A 117 -6.60 -3.78 11.92
C LEU A 117 -5.38 -4.46 11.27
N SER A 118 -4.20 -3.89 11.47
CA SER A 118 -2.98 -4.36 10.82
C SER A 118 -2.24 -5.44 11.63
N TRP A 119 -2.31 -5.41 12.96
CA TRP A 119 -1.54 -6.30 13.83
C TRP A 119 -1.87 -7.78 13.62
N ASP A 120 -3.13 -8.10 13.35
CA ASP A 120 -3.58 -9.47 13.07
C ASP A 120 -2.97 -10.07 11.81
N ARG A 121 -2.50 -9.23 10.88
CA ARG A 121 -1.77 -9.67 9.69
C ARG A 121 -0.26 -9.65 9.91
N LEU A 122 0.26 -8.66 10.64
CA LEU A 122 1.70 -8.51 10.89
C LEU A 122 2.26 -9.56 11.85
N ALA A 123 1.59 -9.82 12.98
CA ALA A 123 2.14 -10.68 14.01
C ALA A 123 2.36 -12.13 13.56
N PRO A 124 1.46 -12.78 12.80
CA PRO A 124 1.73 -14.10 12.22
C PRO A 124 2.93 -14.09 11.26
N ALA A 125 3.06 -13.07 10.41
CA ALA A 125 4.19 -12.95 9.48
C ALA A 125 5.53 -12.82 10.22
N LEU A 126 5.58 -12.04 11.32
CA LEU A 126 6.76 -11.94 12.18
C LEU A 126 7.13 -13.27 12.84
N ARG A 127 6.14 -14.05 13.32
CA ARG A 127 6.39 -15.36 13.93
C ARG A 127 6.88 -16.38 12.91
N ASN A 128 6.30 -16.39 11.72
CA ASN A 128 6.74 -17.22 10.60
C ASN A 128 8.20 -16.92 10.27
N LEU A 129 8.55 -15.64 10.09
CA LEU A 129 9.94 -15.22 9.88
C LEU A 129 10.86 -15.68 11.02
N ALA A 130 10.46 -15.48 12.28
CA ALA A 130 11.25 -15.87 13.44
C ALA A 130 11.41 -17.41 13.60
N GLY A 131 10.56 -18.21 12.95
CA GLY A 131 10.70 -19.65 12.86
C GLY A 131 11.72 -20.10 11.81
N ASP A 132 11.92 -19.28 10.77
CA ASP A 132 12.85 -19.55 9.66
C ASP A 132 14.29 -19.05 9.96
N LEU A 133 14.45 -18.19 10.97
CA LEU A 133 15.72 -17.59 11.38
C LEU A 133 16.41 -18.36 12.50
N ASP A 134 17.74 -18.22 12.62
CA ASP A 134 18.47 -18.70 13.79
C ASP A 134 18.05 -17.96 15.08
N ALA A 135 18.33 -18.54 16.24
CA ALA A 135 17.88 -18.02 17.53
C ALA A 135 18.30 -16.56 17.80
N LYS A 136 19.48 -16.13 17.34
CA LYS A 136 19.98 -14.78 17.55
C LYS A 136 19.27 -13.79 16.62
N ALA A 137 19.12 -14.15 15.34
CA ALA A 137 18.43 -13.33 14.34
C ALA A 137 16.91 -13.26 14.60
N ALA A 138 16.31 -14.31 15.15
CA ALA A 138 14.88 -14.37 15.46
C ALA A 138 14.47 -13.50 16.67
N LYS A 139 15.36 -13.30 17.64
CA LYS A 139 15.05 -12.64 18.93
C LYS A 139 14.37 -11.27 18.79
N PRO A 140 14.85 -10.32 17.95
CA PRO A 140 14.19 -9.04 17.74
C PRO A 140 12.74 -9.17 17.26
N PHE A 141 12.47 -10.10 16.34
CA PHE A 141 11.15 -10.29 15.74
C PHE A 141 10.17 -10.98 16.69
N ARG A 142 10.65 -11.92 17.51
CA ARG A 142 9.85 -12.51 18.62
C ARG A 142 9.48 -11.45 19.64
N ALA A 143 10.44 -10.65 20.08
CA ALA A 143 10.21 -9.56 21.02
C ALA A 143 9.19 -8.54 20.48
N LEU A 144 9.27 -8.19 19.20
CA LEU A 144 8.27 -7.32 18.56
C LEU A 144 6.88 -7.94 18.54
N ALA A 145 6.77 -9.21 18.15
CA ALA A 145 5.50 -9.93 18.11
C ALA A 145 4.86 -10.02 19.52
N GLU A 146 5.65 -10.36 20.54
CA GLU A 146 5.21 -10.45 21.93
C GLU A 146 4.81 -9.09 22.51
N ALA A 147 5.61 -8.04 22.29
CA ALA A 147 5.32 -6.70 22.79
C ALA A 147 4.04 -6.13 22.17
N GLY A 148 3.85 -6.30 20.86
CA GLY A 148 2.62 -5.83 20.23
C GLY A 148 1.40 -6.70 20.55
N ASP A 149 1.55 -8.00 20.81
CA ASP A 149 0.47 -8.83 21.38
C ASP A 149 0.03 -8.33 22.75
N ALA A 150 0.99 -8.00 23.63
CA ALA A 150 0.72 -7.42 24.94
C ALA A 150 0.01 -6.06 24.79
N LEU A 151 0.48 -5.21 23.87
CA LEU A 151 -0.16 -3.93 23.57
C LEU A 151 -1.60 -4.12 23.08
N LYS A 152 -1.83 -5.04 22.13
CA LYS A 152 -3.17 -5.38 21.63
C LYS A 152 -4.09 -5.86 22.75
N LYS A 153 -3.59 -6.73 23.65
CA LYS A 153 -4.37 -7.20 24.82
C LYS A 153 -4.69 -6.06 25.78
N ALA A 154 -3.74 -5.14 26.01
CA ALA A 154 -3.95 -3.97 26.85
C ALA A 154 -5.09 -3.08 26.33
N GLN A 155 -5.26 -2.97 25.00
CA GLN A 155 -6.34 -2.19 24.38
C GLN A 155 -7.76 -2.68 24.72
N ARG A 156 -7.92 -3.88 25.29
CA ARG A 156 -9.22 -4.40 25.76
C ARG A 156 -9.66 -3.82 27.09
N TYR A 157 -8.72 -3.31 27.88
CA TYR A 157 -9.00 -2.72 29.19
C TYR A 157 -9.24 -1.20 29.09
N GLY A 158 -9.14 -0.61 27.89
CA GLY A 158 -9.44 0.79 27.62
C GLY A 158 -8.69 1.77 28.54
N ASP A 159 -9.35 2.87 28.87
CA ASP A 159 -8.80 3.95 29.70
C ASP A 159 -8.49 3.52 31.14
N SER A 160 -9.04 2.39 31.60
CA SER A 160 -8.89 1.94 33.00
C SER A 160 -7.47 1.55 33.39
N VAL A 161 -6.61 1.26 32.40
CA VAL A 161 -5.19 0.89 32.59
C VAL A 161 -4.25 1.99 32.08
N GLY A 162 -4.77 3.02 31.39
CA GLY A 162 -3.99 4.15 30.85
C GLY A 162 -2.95 3.76 29.79
N ILE A 163 -3.04 2.57 29.18
CA ILE A 163 -2.12 2.10 28.13
C ILE A 163 -2.72 2.42 26.77
N HIS A 164 -2.31 3.56 26.22
CA HIS A 164 -2.73 4.02 24.90
C HIS A 164 -1.68 3.72 23.83
N ILE A 165 -2.14 3.59 22.59
CA ILE A 165 -1.26 3.52 21.43
C ILE A 165 -0.89 4.95 21.06
N THR A 166 0.33 5.34 21.38
CA THR A 166 0.87 6.67 21.09
C THR A 166 1.98 6.58 20.05
N PRO A 167 2.37 7.70 19.40
CA PRO A 167 3.54 7.73 18.53
C PRO A 167 4.81 7.24 19.24
N GLU A 168 4.99 7.55 20.53
CA GLU A 168 6.13 7.08 21.30
C GLU A 168 6.11 5.56 21.53
N THR A 169 4.93 4.99 21.81
CA THR A 169 4.77 3.53 21.90
C THR A 169 5.15 2.84 20.58
N LEU A 170 4.76 3.40 19.44
CA LEU A 170 5.12 2.88 18.13
C LEU A 170 6.62 2.98 17.84
N ARG A 171 7.27 4.10 18.20
CA ARG A 171 8.73 4.23 18.12
C ARG A 171 9.42 3.14 18.93
N GLN A 172 8.99 2.92 20.16
CA GLN A 172 9.57 1.91 21.04
C GLN A 172 9.42 0.50 20.47
N LEU A 173 8.25 0.16 19.91
CA LEU A 173 8.04 -1.11 19.21
C LEU A 173 8.97 -1.24 18.00
N ALA A 174 9.04 -0.23 17.13
CA ALA A 174 9.88 -0.29 15.94
C ALA A 174 11.38 -0.46 16.29
N ARG A 175 11.84 0.15 17.38
CA ARG A 175 13.22 0.04 17.87
C ARG A 175 13.61 -1.35 18.38
N LEU A 176 12.65 -2.26 18.57
CA LEU A 176 12.96 -3.67 18.87
C LEU A 176 13.64 -4.37 17.69
N VAL A 177 13.29 -3.99 16.45
CA VAL A 177 13.79 -4.65 15.22
C VAL A 177 14.71 -3.75 14.39
N LEU A 178 14.59 -2.43 14.53
CA LEU A 178 15.39 -1.45 13.80
C LEU A 178 16.73 -1.17 14.52
N PRO A 179 17.81 -0.92 13.77
CA PRO A 179 19.10 -0.61 14.36
C PRO A 179 19.06 0.74 15.10
N ALA A 180 19.90 0.92 16.12
CA ALA A 180 19.97 2.17 16.90
C ALA A 180 20.27 3.40 16.03
N LYS A 181 21.06 3.23 14.98
CA LYS A 181 21.41 4.28 14.00
C LYS A 181 20.30 4.59 12.98
N ALA A 182 19.18 3.86 12.97
CA ALA A 182 18.03 4.26 12.18
C ALA A 182 17.54 5.63 12.70
N GLY A 183 17.13 6.52 11.78
CA GLY A 183 16.48 7.79 12.12
C GLY A 183 15.15 7.59 12.85
N ASP A 184 14.27 8.59 12.87
CA ASP A 184 12.92 8.38 13.45
C ASP A 184 12.17 7.30 12.65
N PRO A 185 11.79 6.15 13.26
CA PRO A 185 11.07 5.10 12.56
C PRO A 185 9.66 5.50 12.12
N LEU A 186 9.15 6.65 12.59
CA LEU A 186 7.88 7.23 12.19
C LEU A 186 8.03 8.41 11.22
N ALA A 187 9.24 8.69 10.73
CA ALA A 187 9.42 9.69 9.68
C ALA A 187 8.65 9.28 8.42
N TYR A 188 7.70 10.12 8.02
CA TYR A 188 6.88 9.92 6.84
C TYR A 188 7.39 10.79 5.69
N ASP A 189 7.57 10.16 4.53
CA ASP A 189 7.88 10.83 3.28
C ASP A 189 7.34 10.01 2.10
N LEU A 190 7.36 10.64 0.92
CA LEU A 190 6.92 10.06 -0.35
C LEU A 190 8.08 9.63 -1.23
N ALA A 191 9.30 9.63 -0.71
CA ALA A 191 10.49 9.40 -1.51
C ALA A 191 10.47 7.96 -2.06
N LEU A 192 10.96 7.83 -3.30
CA LEU A 192 11.25 6.53 -3.88
C LEU A 192 12.33 5.83 -3.06
N ASP A 193 12.10 4.56 -2.74
CA ASP A 193 13.01 3.71 -1.97
C ASP A 193 13.45 2.51 -2.84
N PRO A 194 14.61 2.59 -3.50
CA PRO A 194 15.10 1.51 -4.37
C PRO A 194 15.26 0.17 -3.65
N GLU A 195 15.57 0.20 -2.35
CA GLU A 195 15.73 -1.01 -1.55
C GLU A 195 14.38 -1.68 -1.26
N LEU A 196 13.33 -0.87 -1.03
CA LEU A 196 11.95 -1.38 -0.93
C LEU A 196 11.54 -2.10 -2.22
N ARG A 197 11.79 -1.49 -3.39
CA ARG A 197 11.53 -2.12 -4.69
C ARG A 197 12.30 -3.43 -4.84
N ARG A 198 13.59 -3.45 -4.49
CA ARG A 198 14.45 -4.64 -4.58
C ARG A 198 13.92 -5.79 -3.72
N ILE A 199 13.66 -5.54 -2.44
CA ILE A 199 13.18 -6.53 -1.46
C ILE A 199 11.90 -7.22 -1.97
N PHE A 200 10.97 -6.45 -2.50
CA PHE A 200 9.68 -6.97 -2.97
C PHE A 200 9.66 -7.38 -4.45
N GLY A 201 10.83 -7.38 -5.10
CA GLY A 201 11.00 -7.88 -6.45
C GLY A 201 10.41 -6.97 -7.53
N PHE A 202 10.25 -5.68 -7.29
CA PHE A 202 9.92 -4.67 -8.31
C PHE A 202 11.14 -4.27 -9.15
N GLY A 203 12.35 -4.66 -8.74
CA GLY A 203 13.58 -4.40 -9.47
C GLY A 203 14.05 -2.96 -9.32
N ALA A 204 14.84 -2.48 -10.29
CA ALA A 204 15.30 -1.10 -10.30
C ALA A 204 14.11 -0.10 -10.36
N PRO A 205 14.32 1.15 -9.94
CA PRO A 205 13.38 2.23 -10.25
C PRO A 205 13.00 2.29 -11.73
N LEU A 206 11.76 2.69 -12.01
CA LEU A 206 11.38 3.04 -13.37
C LEU A 206 12.26 4.18 -13.90
N PRO A 207 12.47 4.27 -15.23
CA PRO A 207 13.14 5.41 -15.83
C PRO A 207 12.49 6.73 -15.35
N PRO A 208 13.30 7.78 -15.10
CA PRO A 208 12.80 9.07 -14.66
C PRO A 208 11.67 9.57 -15.57
N ALA A 209 10.66 10.18 -14.96
CA ALA A 209 9.56 10.77 -15.70
C ALA A 209 10.03 12.00 -16.49
N GLU A 210 9.38 12.24 -17.63
CA GLU A 210 9.49 13.47 -18.39
C GLU A 210 8.20 14.27 -18.18
N PRO A 211 8.19 15.30 -17.31
CA PRO A 211 6.98 16.07 -17.01
C PRO A 211 6.34 16.66 -18.27
N SER A 212 5.01 16.58 -18.36
CA SER A 212 4.25 17.13 -19.49
C SER A 212 4.39 18.65 -19.58
N LEU A 213 4.63 19.13 -20.80
CA LEU A 213 4.65 20.55 -21.16
C LEU A 213 3.26 21.20 -21.10
N LEU A 214 2.19 20.38 -21.07
CA LEU A 214 0.83 20.88 -20.91
C LEU A 214 0.55 21.40 -19.50
N LEU A 215 1.33 20.95 -18.52
CA LEU A 215 1.19 21.38 -17.14
C LEU A 215 1.86 22.74 -16.97
N SER A 216 1.14 23.70 -16.38
CA SER A 216 1.74 24.97 -16.00
C SER A 216 2.91 24.74 -15.03
N ALA A 217 4.00 25.50 -15.18
CA ALA A 217 5.26 25.34 -14.41
C ALA A 217 5.10 25.37 -12.87
N ARG A 218 3.95 25.85 -12.37
CA ARG A 218 3.44 25.51 -11.05
C ARG A 218 2.32 24.50 -11.23
N LEU A 219 2.56 23.24 -10.84
CA LEU A 219 1.47 22.39 -10.38
C LEU A 219 0.68 23.23 -9.36
N PRO A 220 -0.63 23.44 -9.53
CA PRO A 220 -1.37 24.22 -8.56
C PRO A 220 -1.20 23.58 -7.18
N SER A 221 -0.68 24.33 -6.22
CA SER A 221 -0.95 24.04 -4.82
C SER A 221 -2.47 24.13 -4.67
N LEU A 222 -3.11 22.97 -4.58
CA LEU A 222 -4.55 22.85 -4.45
C LEU A 222 -5.02 23.53 -3.15
N PRO A 223 -6.27 24.04 -3.11
CA PRO A 223 -6.83 24.70 -1.92
C PRO A 223 -6.86 23.74 -0.73
N SER A 224 -6.79 24.34 0.46
CA SER A 224 -6.77 23.73 1.79
C SER A 224 -7.97 22.82 2.04
N ASP A 225 -7.84 21.56 1.63
CA ASP A 225 -8.65 20.41 2.01
C ASP A 225 -7.75 19.50 2.87
N PRO A 226 -8.20 18.92 4.00
CA PRO A 226 -7.41 18.06 4.91
C PRO A 226 -6.60 16.90 4.29
N LEU A 227 -6.62 16.70 2.97
CA LEU A 227 -5.88 15.68 2.22
C LEU A 227 -4.84 16.28 1.24
N SER A 228 -4.20 17.41 1.57
CA SER A 228 -3.20 18.08 0.71
C SER A 228 -1.74 17.69 1.06
N TRP A 229 -1.26 16.54 0.55
CA TRP A 229 0.06 15.99 0.82
C TRP A 229 1.03 16.19 -0.35
N LEU A 230 1.54 17.41 -0.58
CA LEU A 230 2.60 17.64 -1.58
C LEU A 230 3.62 18.70 -1.13
N VAL A 231 4.78 18.24 -0.68
CA VAL A 231 6.07 18.94 -0.90
C VAL A 231 7.07 17.88 -1.38
N PRO A 232 7.57 17.93 -2.63
CA PRO A 232 8.60 17.02 -3.08
C PRO A 232 9.94 17.35 -2.42
N THR A 233 10.55 16.40 -1.71
CA THR A 233 11.99 16.42 -1.46
C THR A 233 12.70 15.86 -2.69
N ALA A 234 13.57 16.67 -3.30
CA ALA A 234 14.32 16.27 -4.48
C ALA A 234 15.32 15.15 -4.12
N PHE A 235 15.20 13.99 -4.76
CA PHE A 235 16.19 12.92 -4.68
C PHE A 235 16.98 12.82 -5.99
N ALA A 236 18.30 12.86 -5.88
CA ALA A 236 19.21 12.50 -6.95
C ALA A 236 19.29 10.97 -7.03
N ALA A 237 18.73 10.38 -8.08
CA ALA A 237 18.91 8.95 -8.38
C ALA A 237 20.01 8.77 -9.43
N PRO A 238 21.05 7.95 -9.15
CA PRO A 238 21.70 7.24 -10.24
C PRO A 238 21.83 5.74 -9.95
N LEU A 239 21.22 4.94 -10.82
CA LEU A 239 21.86 3.95 -11.73
C LEU A 239 20.73 3.13 -12.35
N ALA A 240 20.34 3.50 -13.56
CA ALA A 240 19.40 2.75 -14.38
C ALA A 240 20.14 1.65 -15.16
N ALA A 241 19.57 0.44 -15.19
CA ALA A 241 19.66 -0.51 -16.32
C ALA A 241 18.81 -1.77 -16.05
N PRO A 242 18.27 -2.49 -17.07
CA PRO A 242 17.56 -2.10 -18.30
C PRO A 242 16.13 -2.75 -18.32
N LEU A 243 15.19 -2.55 -19.26
CA LEU A 243 15.14 -1.80 -20.53
C LEU A 243 14.15 -0.62 -20.44
N PRO A 244 14.49 0.55 -20.99
CA PRO A 244 13.51 1.59 -21.26
C PRO A 244 12.48 1.09 -22.27
N PHE A 245 11.38 1.83 -22.42
CA PHE A 245 10.69 1.83 -23.70
C PHE A 245 11.72 1.88 -24.83
N ASP A 246 11.54 1.06 -25.87
CA ASP A 246 12.32 1.24 -27.09
C ASP A 246 12.14 2.69 -27.60
N PRO A 247 13.10 3.23 -28.38
CA PRO A 247 13.06 4.64 -28.77
C PRO A 247 11.73 5.08 -29.41
N GLU A 248 11.05 4.20 -30.17
CA GLU A 248 9.75 4.53 -30.75
C GLU A 248 8.66 4.64 -29.69
N THR A 249 8.62 3.69 -28.74
CA THR A 249 7.65 3.71 -27.64
C THR A 249 7.90 4.89 -26.70
N ALA A 250 9.17 5.26 -26.47
CA ALA A 250 9.52 6.46 -25.72
C ALA A 250 9.04 7.73 -26.43
N ALA A 251 9.25 7.83 -27.75
CA ALA A 251 8.75 8.95 -28.55
C ALA A 251 7.21 9.01 -28.56
N LEU A 252 6.53 7.87 -28.68
CA LEU A 252 5.07 7.76 -28.58
C LEU A 252 4.56 8.25 -27.22
N ALA A 253 5.16 7.77 -26.13
CA ALA A 253 4.82 8.21 -24.78
C ALA A 253 5.01 9.72 -24.62
N ARG A 254 6.12 10.29 -25.11
CA ARG A 254 6.39 11.74 -25.05
C ARG A 254 5.38 12.56 -25.85
N ARG A 255 4.97 12.10 -27.05
CA ARG A 255 3.91 12.77 -27.83
C ARG A 255 2.58 12.75 -27.08
N LEU A 256 2.14 11.58 -26.64
CA LEU A 256 0.90 11.41 -25.88
C LEU A 256 0.91 12.18 -24.55
N ASN A 257 2.07 12.29 -23.90
CA ASN A 257 2.20 13.07 -22.66
C ASN A 257 1.92 14.57 -22.89
N ASN A 258 2.07 15.04 -24.13
CA ASN A 258 1.88 16.42 -24.51
C ASN A 258 0.66 16.62 -25.42
N TRP A 259 -0.25 15.64 -25.45
CA TRP A 259 -1.46 15.69 -26.29
C TRP A 259 -2.73 15.63 -25.47
N LEU A 260 -3.47 16.74 -25.46
CA LEU A 260 -4.86 16.80 -24.99
C LEU A 260 -5.77 16.88 -26.22
N PRO A 261 -6.46 15.79 -26.61
CA PRO A 261 -7.13 15.72 -27.91
C PRO A 261 -8.36 16.62 -27.98
N THR A 262 -8.55 17.28 -29.12
CA THR A 262 -9.84 17.86 -29.52
C THR A 262 -10.78 16.76 -30.05
N PRO A 263 -12.10 17.02 -30.21
CA PRO A 263 -13.03 16.04 -30.74
C PRO A 263 -12.64 15.47 -32.11
N GLY A 264 -12.05 16.29 -33.00
CA GLY A 264 -11.58 15.85 -34.32
C GLY A 264 -10.30 15.00 -34.28
N GLU A 265 -9.50 15.14 -33.23
CA GLU A 265 -8.24 14.40 -33.04
C GLU A 265 -8.43 13.09 -32.27
N LEU A 266 -9.60 12.92 -31.63
CA LEU A 266 -9.87 11.79 -30.74
C LEU A 266 -9.63 10.41 -31.40
N PRO A 267 -10.03 10.14 -32.66
CA PRO A 267 -9.75 8.85 -33.28
C PRO A 267 -8.25 8.54 -33.36
N ALA A 268 -7.42 9.53 -33.72
CA ALA A 268 -5.97 9.36 -33.81
C ALA A 268 -5.33 9.18 -32.43
N TYR A 269 -5.74 10.01 -31.45
CA TYR A 269 -5.29 9.91 -30.07
C TYR A 269 -5.55 8.51 -29.47
N LEU A 270 -6.75 7.97 -29.64
CA LEU A 270 -7.12 6.67 -29.07
C LEU A 270 -6.33 5.51 -29.70
N LEU A 271 -6.01 5.58 -31.00
CA LEU A 271 -5.16 4.59 -31.67
C LEU A 271 -3.72 4.63 -31.12
N GLU A 272 -3.18 5.82 -30.87
CA GLU A 272 -1.85 5.99 -30.26
C GLU A 272 -1.85 5.53 -28.79
N MET A 273 -2.87 5.87 -28.00
CA MET A 273 -3.02 5.39 -26.61
C MET A 273 -3.14 3.87 -26.54
N ARG A 274 -3.92 3.25 -27.42
CA ARG A 274 -3.99 1.78 -27.53
C ARG A 274 -2.61 1.18 -27.75
N THR A 275 -1.86 1.73 -28.71
CA THR A 275 -0.50 1.28 -29.03
C THR A 275 0.43 1.41 -27.82
N LEU A 276 0.37 2.54 -27.11
CA LEU A 276 1.17 2.75 -25.90
C LEU A 276 0.84 1.73 -24.81
N LEU A 277 -0.44 1.49 -24.53
CA LEU A 277 -0.88 0.53 -23.50
C LEU A 277 -0.51 -0.91 -23.86
N GLN A 278 -0.68 -1.32 -25.12
CA GLN A 278 -0.26 -2.64 -25.61
C GLN A 278 1.25 -2.83 -25.46
N ARG A 279 2.06 -1.89 -25.95
CA ARG A 279 3.52 -1.94 -25.82
C ARG A 279 3.97 -1.91 -24.36
N THR A 280 3.29 -1.13 -23.51
CA THR A 280 3.54 -1.10 -22.06
C THR A 280 3.33 -2.48 -21.44
N ALA A 281 2.23 -3.16 -21.76
CA ALA A 281 1.95 -4.51 -21.28
C ALA A 281 3.05 -5.52 -21.71
N GLU A 282 3.45 -5.50 -22.99
CA GLU A 282 4.52 -6.38 -23.48
C GLU A 282 5.85 -6.15 -22.77
N ILE A 283 6.22 -4.88 -22.61
CA ILE A 283 7.49 -4.50 -21.99
C ILE A 283 7.48 -4.91 -20.51
N THR A 284 6.36 -4.71 -19.81
CA THR A 284 6.21 -5.21 -18.44
C THR A 284 6.38 -6.73 -18.40
N LEU A 285 5.69 -7.52 -19.23
CA LEU A 285 5.84 -8.98 -19.24
C LEU A 285 7.31 -9.41 -19.37
N LYS A 286 8.04 -8.84 -20.34
CA LYS A 286 9.47 -9.13 -20.57
C LYS A 286 10.36 -8.72 -19.40
N GLN A 287 10.12 -7.54 -18.83
CA GLN A 287 10.87 -7.04 -17.67
C GLN A 287 10.65 -7.94 -16.45
N ARG A 288 9.40 -8.34 -16.19
CA ARG A 288 9.05 -9.20 -15.06
C ARG A 288 9.61 -10.60 -15.24
N GLU A 289 9.57 -11.15 -16.44
CA GLU A 289 10.24 -12.42 -16.76
C GLU A 289 11.74 -12.36 -16.47
N SER A 290 12.42 -11.32 -16.96
CA SER A 290 13.86 -11.11 -16.74
C SER A 290 14.22 -10.95 -15.25
N ALA A 291 13.27 -10.50 -14.44
CA ALA A 291 13.41 -10.39 -12.99
C ALA A 291 13.06 -11.68 -12.22
N GLY A 292 12.85 -12.82 -12.90
CA GLY A 292 12.44 -14.09 -12.27
C GLY A 292 10.99 -14.07 -11.75
N ARG A 293 10.16 -13.19 -12.31
CA ARG A 293 8.81 -12.88 -11.85
C ARG A 293 7.78 -13.13 -12.97
N SER A 294 8.06 -14.04 -13.89
CA SER A 294 7.26 -14.33 -15.09
C SER A 294 5.84 -14.78 -14.78
N LEU A 295 4.90 -14.42 -15.68
CA LEU A 295 3.59 -15.05 -15.78
C LEU A 295 3.68 -16.24 -16.75
N ALA A 296 2.96 -17.31 -16.44
CA ALA A 296 2.81 -18.40 -17.40
C ALA A 296 2.15 -17.90 -18.69
N GLU A 297 2.60 -18.40 -19.84
CA GLU A 297 2.20 -17.95 -21.18
C GLU A 297 0.68 -17.85 -21.39
N PRO A 298 -0.16 -18.80 -20.91
CA PRO A 298 -1.62 -18.68 -21.05
C PRO A 298 -2.22 -17.42 -20.44
N PHE A 299 -1.55 -16.80 -19.45
CA PHE A 299 -2.02 -15.59 -18.79
C PHE A 299 -1.56 -14.30 -19.47
N HIS A 300 -0.71 -14.35 -20.50
CA HIS A 300 -0.19 -13.13 -21.14
C HIS A 300 -1.28 -12.36 -21.88
N VAL A 301 -2.17 -13.06 -22.59
CA VAL A 301 -3.32 -12.42 -23.27
C VAL A 301 -4.26 -11.77 -22.26
N LEU A 302 -4.57 -12.47 -21.17
CA LEU A 302 -5.36 -11.92 -20.07
C LEU A 302 -4.72 -10.65 -19.50
N TYR A 303 -3.41 -10.67 -19.25
CA TYR A 303 -2.69 -9.52 -18.72
C TYR A 303 -2.73 -8.31 -19.66
N ARG A 304 -2.56 -8.51 -20.98
CA ARG A 304 -2.69 -7.43 -21.97
C ARG A 304 -4.08 -6.79 -21.93
N ASN A 305 -5.12 -7.63 -21.95
CA ASN A 305 -6.50 -7.16 -21.86
C ASN A 305 -6.76 -6.40 -20.55
N LEU A 306 -6.19 -6.89 -19.45
CA LEU A 306 -6.28 -6.27 -18.13
C LEU A 306 -5.70 -4.86 -18.10
N VAL A 307 -4.54 -4.62 -18.72
CA VAL A 307 -3.92 -3.28 -18.78
C VAL A 307 -4.83 -2.29 -19.50
N LEU A 308 -5.36 -2.66 -20.68
CA LEU A 308 -6.25 -1.80 -21.46
C LEU A 308 -7.57 -1.53 -20.74
N ALA A 309 -8.20 -2.59 -20.20
CA ALA A 309 -9.47 -2.50 -19.50
C ALA A 309 -9.36 -1.68 -18.20
N THR A 310 -8.27 -1.83 -17.46
CA THR A 310 -8.02 -1.04 -16.24
C THR A 310 -7.83 0.43 -16.60
N ALA A 311 -6.99 0.77 -17.59
CA ALA A 311 -6.84 2.16 -18.00
C ALA A 311 -8.16 2.77 -18.53
N TRP A 312 -9.02 1.96 -19.17
CA TRP A 312 -10.35 2.41 -19.58
C TRP A 312 -11.21 2.69 -18.35
N GLN A 313 -11.31 1.74 -17.43
CA GLN A 313 -12.10 1.86 -16.21
C GLN A 313 -11.65 3.05 -15.33
N GLU A 314 -10.35 3.27 -15.20
CA GLU A 314 -9.79 4.25 -14.27
C GLU A 314 -9.78 5.68 -14.81
N SER A 315 -9.56 5.87 -16.12
CA SER A 315 -9.39 7.22 -16.68
C SER A 315 -9.98 7.43 -18.06
N CYS A 316 -10.52 6.39 -18.68
CA CYS A 316 -10.84 6.34 -20.11
C CYS A 316 -9.62 6.68 -20.98
N TRP A 317 -8.46 6.09 -20.64
CA TRP A 317 -7.18 6.27 -21.33
C TRP A 317 -6.68 7.73 -21.34
N ARG A 318 -6.85 8.45 -20.24
CA ARG A 318 -6.43 9.85 -20.11
C ARG A 318 -5.51 10.03 -18.91
N GLN A 319 -4.37 10.70 -19.12
CA GLN A 319 -3.55 11.18 -18.00
C GLN A 319 -4.05 12.53 -17.48
N PHE A 320 -4.49 13.41 -18.38
CA PHE A 320 -4.80 14.81 -18.11
C PHE A 320 -6.22 15.19 -18.52
N VAL A 321 -6.77 16.20 -17.85
CA VAL A 321 -8.03 16.85 -18.18
C VAL A 321 -7.88 18.37 -18.08
N ARG A 322 -8.70 19.10 -18.83
CA ARG A 322 -8.85 20.54 -18.64
C ARG A 322 -9.94 20.81 -17.61
N ARG A 323 -9.63 21.52 -16.53
CA ARG A 323 -10.61 22.01 -15.56
C ARG A 323 -10.38 23.49 -15.32
N LYS A 324 -11.45 24.30 -15.43
CA LYS A 324 -11.40 25.76 -15.25
C LYS A 324 -10.25 26.41 -16.06
N GLY A 325 -10.12 26.01 -17.33
CA GLY A 325 -9.11 26.52 -18.25
C GLY A 325 -7.66 26.03 -18.03
N LYS A 326 -7.39 25.20 -17.02
CA LYS A 326 -6.05 24.67 -16.73
C LYS A 326 -5.98 23.17 -17.00
N VAL A 327 -4.87 22.72 -17.58
CA VAL A 327 -4.57 21.30 -17.71
C VAL A 327 -4.00 20.80 -16.39
N GLN A 328 -4.52 19.69 -15.91
CA GLN A 328 -4.10 19.03 -14.68
C GLN A 328 -4.23 17.51 -14.83
N PRO A 329 -3.47 16.71 -14.06
CA PRO A 329 -3.69 15.28 -14.01
C PRO A 329 -5.13 14.95 -13.57
N ILE A 330 -5.66 13.85 -14.09
CA ILE A 330 -6.89 13.27 -13.53
C ILE A 330 -6.58 12.82 -12.12
N GLN A 331 -7.43 13.23 -11.17
CA GLN A 331 -7.33 12.84 -9.78
C GLN A 331 -8.72 12.43 -9.27
N SER A 332 -8.80 11.29 -8.59
CA SER A 332 -10.01 10.87 -7.88
C SER A 332 -10.20 11.69 -6.60
N GLY A 333 -11.42 11.68 -6.05
CA GLY A 333 -11.71 12.36 -4.77
C GLY A 333 -10.89 11.85 -3.58
N VAL A 334 -10.31 10.65 -3.71
CA VAL A 334 -9.48 9.97 -2.68
C VAL A 334 -7.99 9.92 -3.05
N GLY A 335 -7.55 10.67 -4.06
CA GLY A 335 -6.13 10.95 -4.30
C GLY A 335 -5.37 10.00 -5.23
N ALA A 336 -6.03 9.06 -5.90
CA ALA A 336 -5.43 8.34 -7.04
C ALA A 336 -5.23 9.27 -8.25
N VAL A 337 -4.17 9.04 -9.04
CA VAL A 337 -3.75 9.97 -10.12
C VAL A 337 -3.50 9.30 -11.47
N GLY A 338 -3.79 10.04 -12.55
CA GLY A 338 -3.36 9.77 -13.92
C GLY A 338 -4.06 8.61 -14.63
N LEU A 339 -3.40 8.12 -15.69
CA LEU A 339 -3.88 7.14 -16.66
C LEU A 339 -4.43 5.86 -16.03
N MET A 340 -3.76 5.35 -15.01
CA MET A 340 -4.15 4.12 -14.32
C MET A 340 -4.64 4.39 -12.89
N GLN A 341 -4.85 5.66 -12.50
CA GLN A 341 -5.32 6.03 -11.15
C GLN A 341 -4.51 5.33 -10.03
N VAL A 342 -3.18 5.44 -10.10
CA VAL A 342 -2.29 4.90 -9.06
C VAL A 342 -2.40 5.77 -7.81
N TYR A 343 -2.63 5.15 -6.65
CA TYR A 343 -2.63 5.82 -5.33
C TYR A 343 -1.19 6.06 -4.85
N PRO A 344 -0.68 7.30 -4.84
CA PRO A 344 0.72 7.48 -4.47
C PRO A 344 0.97 7.28 -2.97
N VAL A 345 -0.04 7.41 -2.08
CA VAL A 345 0.10 7.03 -0.65
C VAL A 345 0.22 5.51 -0.46
N VAL A 346 -0.57 4.73 -1.19
CA VAL A 346 -0.51 3.25 -1.13
C VAL A 346 0.81 2.74 -1.70
N TRP A 347 1.33 3.41 -2.73
CA TRP A 347 2.52 2.97 -3.46
C TRP A 347 3.76 3.82 -3.20
N ARG A 348 3.77 4.67 -2.16
CA ARG A 348 4.96 5.44 -1.78
C ARG A 348 6.13 4.51 -1.48
N GLY A 349 7.35 4.96 -1.78
CA GLY A 349 8.54 4.12 -1.73
C GLY A 349 8.73 3.21 -2.95
N PHE A 350 7.67 2.88 -3.71
CA PHE A 350 7.79 2.09 -4.94
C PHE A 350 7.91 2.95 -6.17
N TYR A 351 7.23 4.09 -6.23
CA TYR A 351 7.17 4.95 -7.41
C TYR A 351 7.39 6.41 -7.04
N ASP A 352 7.92 7.18 -7.99
CA ASP A 352 8.06 8.62 -7.89
C ASP A 352 6.69 9.30 -8.08
N VAL A 353 6.25 10.03 -7.07
CA VAL A 353 4.91 10.67 -7.05
C VAL A 353 4.78 11.73 -8.14
N THR A 354 5.84 12.50 -8.40
CA THR A 354 5.84 13.52 -9.45
C THR A 354 5.66 12.86 -10.82
N GLY A 355 6.35 11.75 -11.08
CA GLY A 355 6.20 10.98 -12.31
C GLY A 355 4.80 10.42 -12.50
N LEU A 356 4.18 9.88 -11.44
CA LEU A 356 2.79 9.40 -11.49
C LEU A 356 1.81 10.51 -11.91
N GLN A 357 2.06 11.75 -11.48
CA GLN A 357 1.21 12.90 -11.77
C GLN A 357 1.48 13.52 -13.14
N THR A 358 2.74 13.53 -13.59
CA THR A 358 3.17 14.41 -14.69
C THR A 358 3.54 13.70 -15.99
N ASP A 359 3.57 12.35 -16.00
CA ASP A 359 3.99 11.57 -17.16
C ASP A 359 3.05 10.37 -17.40
N VAL A 360 2.35 10.38 -18.54
CA VAL A 360 1.44 9.31 -19.00
C VAL A 360 2.15 7.95 -19.14
N GLY A 361 3.39 7.96 -19.63
CA GLY A 361 4.20 6.76 -19.78
C GLY A 361 4.68 6.23 -18.43
N TYR A 362 5.07 7.12 -17.50
CA TYR A 362 5.45 6.72 -16.14
C TYR A 362 4.26 6.12 -15.39
N ASN A 363 3.11 6.81 -15.41
CA ASN A 363 1.88 6.32 -14.77
C ASN A 363 1.43 4.98 -15.37
N GLY A 364 1.45 4.85 -16.70
CA GLY A 364 1.13 3.59 -17.39
C GLY A 364 2.06 2.45 -17.00
N ARG A 365 3.38 2.67 -16.94
CA ARG A 365 4.35 1.65 -16.50
C ARG A 365 4.14 1.25 -15.04
N ALA A 366 3.91 2.22 -14.15
CA ALA A 366 3.66 1.94 -12.73
C ALA A 366 2.37 1.12 -12.54
N GLY A 367 1.26 1.55 -13.16
CA GLY A 367 0.00 0.82 -13.09
C GLY A 367 0.08 -0.58 -13.70
N ALA A 368 0.82 -0.76 -14.79
CA ALA A 368 1.07 -2.07 -15.39
C ALA A 368 1.88 -2.99 -14.45
N GLU A 369 2.98 -2.52 -13.85
CA GLU A 369 3.74 -3.30 -12.86
C GLU A 369 2.88 -3.70 -11.65
N ILE A 370 2.02 -2.80 -11.17
CA ILE A 370 1.07 -3.05 -10.07
C ILE A 370 0.06 -4.13 -10.46
N LEU A 371 -0.57 -4.02 -11.63
CA LEU A 371 -1.51 -5.03 -12.13
C LEU A 371 -0.83 -6.39 -12.29
N HIS A 372 0.40 -6.42 -12.80
CA HIS A 372 1.16 -7.66 -12.92
C HIS A 372 1.38 -8.29 -11.55
N HIS A 373 1.75 -7.50 -10.55
CA HIS A 373 1.91 -7.97 -9.18
C HIS A 373 0.61 -8.55 -8.63
N TYR A 374 -0.51 -7.84 -8.77
CA TYR A 374 -1.81 -8.32 -8.31
C TYR A 374 -2.29 -9.56 -9.06
N LEU A 375 -2.09 -9.65 -10.37
CA LEU A 375 -2.43 -10.85 -11.13
C LEU A 375 -1.60 -12.05 -10.66
N ARG A 376 -0.28 -11.90 -10.59
CA ARG A 376 0.62 -13.03 -10.29
C ARG A 376 0.52 -13.48 -8.84
N ASP A 377 0.73 -12.54 -7.92
CA ASP A 377 0.95 -12.87 -6.51
C ASP A 377 -0.37 -13.03 -5.74
N TYR A 378 -1.50 -12.53 -6.28
CA TYR A 378 -2.81 -12.62 -5.64
C TYR A 378 -3.77 -13.49 -6.41
N ALA A 379 -4.22 -13.06 -7.59
CA ALA A 379 -5.28 -13.78 -8.30
C ALA A 379 -4.84 -15.19 -8.71
N ILE A 380 -3.64 -15.34 -9.28
CA ILE A 380 -3.06 -16.64 -9.62
C ILE A 380 -2.51 -17.31 -8.36
N GLY A 381 -1.73 -16.60 -7.54
CA GLY A 381 -1.11 -17.14 -6.33
C GLY A 381 -2.10 -17.75 -5.32
N LYS A 382 -3.30 -17.17 -5.20
CA LYS A 382 -4.40 -17.69 -4.36
C LYS A 382 -5.42 -18.54 -5.13
N ARG A 383 -5.11 -18.86 -6.39
CA ARG A 383 -5.86 -19.79 -7.25
C ARG A 383 -7.33 -19.42 -7.49
N GLU A 384 -7.64 -18.14 -7.65
CA GLU A 384 -9.03 -17.66 -7.85
C GLU A 384 -9.73 -18.32 -9.05
N HIS A 385 -9.00 -18.63 -10.12
CA HIS A 385 -9.51 -19.37 -11.28
C HIS A 385 -9.97 -20.81 -10.97
N THR A 386 -9.40 -21.45 -9.94
CA THR A 386 -9.72 -22.84 -9.57
C THR A 386 -10.92 -22.98 -8.65
N ALA A 387 -11.34 -21.89 -8.00
CA ALA A 387 -12.47 -21.92 -7.06
C ALA A 387 -13.83 -21.89 -7.77
N VAL A 388 -13.92 -21.29 -8.96
CA VAL A 388 -15.20 -21.05 -9.68
C VAL A 388 -15.12 -21.36 -11.20
N GLY A 389 -13.96 -21.76 -11.73
CA GLY A 389 -13.85 -22.39 -13.06
C GLY A 389 -13.77 -21.48 -14.29
N ASP A 390 -13.49 -20.18 -14.12
CA ASP A 390 -13.34 -19.25 -15.25
C ASP A 390 -12.04 -18.43 -15.12
N ALA A 391 -11.23 -18.41 -16.18
CA ALA A 391 -10.02 -17.60 -16.25
C ALA A 391 -10.31 -16.11 -16.15
N ASP A 392 -11.49 -15.65 -16.58
CA ASP A 392 -11.89 -14.25 -16.46
C ASP A 392 -12.10 -13.80 -15.00
N ASN A 393 -12.29 -14.74 -14.06
CA ASN A 393 -12.29 -14.42 -12.63
C ASN A 393 -10.91 -13.94 -12.15
N LEU A 394 -9.82 -14.30 -12.82
CA LEU A 394 -8.51 -13.71 -12.54
C LEU A 394 -8.51 -12.22 -12.86
N ALA A 395 -9.15 -11.81 -13.95
CA ALA A 395 -9.24 -10.40 -14.30
C ALA A 395 -10.09 -9.63 -13.28
N ARG A 396 -11.27 -10.15 -12.93
CA ARG A 396 -12.16 -9.56 -11.91
C ARG A 396 -11.49 -9.46 -10.54
N GLY A 397 -10.86 -10.55 -10.08
CA GLY A 397 -10.15 -10.57 -8.81
C GLY A 397 -8.96 -9.61 -8.81
N THR A 398 -8.19 -9.56 -9.89
CA THR A 398 -7.05 -8.64 -10.00
C THR A 398 -7.51 -7.19 -9.95
N TYR A 399 -8.56 -6.84 -10.68
CA TYR A 399 -9.10 -5.48 -10.65
C TYR A 399 -9.72 -5.11 -9.30
N ALA A 400 -10.43 -6.04 -8.65
CA ALA A 400 -10.98 -5.82 -7.31
C ALA A 400 -9.87 -5.50 -6.29
N VAL A 401 -8.70 -6.16 -6.41
CA VAL A 401 -7.52 -5.83 -5.62
C VAL A 401 -6.92 -4.48 -6.04
N TYR A 402 -6.82 -4.18 -7.33
CA TYR A 402 -6.31 -2.89 -7.81
C TYR A 402 -7.11 -1.71 -7.26
N ASN A 403 -8.44 -1.84 -7.30
CA ASN A 403 -9.38 -0.81 -6.88
C ASN A 403 -9.49 -0.66 -5.36
N GLY A 404 -9.57 -1.77 -4.60
CA GLY A 404 -9.87 -1.73 -3.16
C GLY A 404 -8.76 -2.25 -2.24
N GLY A 405 -7.69 -2.82 -2.78
CA GLY A 405 -6.62 -3.46 -2.04
C GLY A 405 -6.81 -4.96 -1.79
N PRO A 406 -5.82 -5.64 -1.20
CA PRO A 406 -5.75 -7.10 -1.18
C PRO A 406 -6.92 -7.83 -0.51
N GLY A 407 -7.61 -7.19 0.45
CA GLY A 407 -8.81 -7.75 1.10
C GLY A 407 -10.03 -7.91 0.17
N HIS A 408 -9.99 -7.31 -1.02
CA HIS A 408 -11.09 -7.29 -1.98
C HIS A 408 -11.04 -8.39 -3.04
N LEU A 409 -10.01 -9.25 -3.03
CA LEU A 409 -9.75 -10.25 -4.08
C LEU A 409 -10.98 -11.08 -4.48
N THR A 410 -11.73 -11.56 -3.50
CA THR A 410 -12.90 -12.43 -3.73
C THR A 410 -14.23 -11.69 -3.70
N ARG A 411 -14.24 -10.36 -3.65
CA ARG A 411 -15.48 -9.60 -3.38
C ARG A 411 -16.53 -9.78 -4.49
N PHE A 412 -16.08 -9.90 -5.74
CA PHE A 412 -16.94 -9.99 -6.92
C PHE A 412 -17.83 -11.24 -6.92
N SER A 413 -17.43 -12.30 -6.19
CA SER A 413 -18.19 -13.56 -6.05
C SER A 413 -19.09 -13.60 -4.81
N LYS A 414 -19.05 -12.57 -3.94
CA LYS A 414 -19.85 -12.56 -2.71
C LYS A 414 -21.32 -12.26 -3.01
N PRO A 415 -22.27 -13.04 -2.47
CA PRO A 415 -23.70 -12.82 -2.71
C PRO A 415 -24.20 -11.49 -2.12
N LYS A 416 -23.64 -11.04 -0.99
CA LYS A 416 -24.02 -9.81 -0.29
C LYS A 416 -22.95 -8.72 -0.41
N LEU A 417 -22.54 -8.39 -1.63
CA LEU A 417 -21.69 -7.22 -1.91
C LEU A 417 -22.54 -5.93 -1.90
N ARG A 418 -21.98 -4.83 -1.38
CA ARG A 418 -22.60 -3.50 -1.47
C ARG A 418 -22.86 -3.13 -2.94
N ALA A 419 -23.94 -2.41 -3.21
CA ALA A 419 -24.38 -2.09 -4.56
C ALA A 419 -23.33 -1.28 -5.35
N ASP A 420 -22.68 -0.32 -4.71
CA ASP A 420 -21.63 0.52 -5.32
C ASP A 420 -20.40 -0.28 -5.74
N LEU A 421 -19.93 -1.19 -4.89
CA LEU A 421 -18.81 -2.08 -5.22
C LEU A 421 -19.18 -3.07 -6.34
N ARG A 422 -20.44 -3.52 -6.38
CA ARG A 422 -20.94 -4.39 -7.44
C ARG A 422 -20.97 -3.64 -8.78
N GLU A 423 -21.48 -2.42 -8.80
CA GLU A 423 -21.50 -1.57 -10.00
C GLU A 423 -20.08 -1.34 -10.56
N ILE A 424 -19.10 -1.07 -9.69
CA ILE A 424 -17.69 -0.94 -10.09
C ILE A 424 -17.18 -2.24 -10.73
N ASP A 425 -17.41 -3.39 -10.10
CA ASP A 425 -16.89 -4.68 -10.57
C ASP A 425 -17.59 -5.12 -11.88
N ASP A 426 -18.89 -4.89 -12.02
CA ASP A 426 -19.67 -5.19 -13.23
C ASP A 426 -19.26 -4.27 -14.38
N SER A 427 -19.11 -2.97 -14.12
CA SER A 427 -18.67 -2.00 -15.13
C SER A 427 -17.25 -2.26 -15.62
N PHE A 428 -16.35 -2.69 -14.73
CA PHE A 428 -15.02 -3.15 -15.15
C PHE A 428 -15.11 -4.42 -16.01
N PHE A 429 -15.95 -5.38 -15.61
CA PHE A 429 -16.06 -6.65 -16.32
C PHE A 429 -16.60 -6.47 -17.73
N GLU A 430 -17.59 -5.60 -17.93
CA GLU A 430 -18.09 -5.22 -19.27
C GLU A 430 -16.98 -4.65 -20.16
N LYS A 431 -16.17 -3.72 -19.63
CA LYS A 431 -15.03 -3.14 -20.36
C LYS A 431 -13.97 -4.19 -20.68
N TYR A 432 -13.67 -5.08 -19.74
CA TYR A 432 -12.73 -6.18 -19.95
C TYR A 432 -13.22 -7.14 -21.06
N GLN A 433 -14.51 -7.49 -21.08
CA GLN A 433 -15.08 -8.31 -22.15
C GLN A 433 -15.05 -7.59 -23.50
N ALA A 434 -15.31 -6.28 -23.54
CA ALA A 434 -15.19 -5.49 -24.76
C ALA A 434 -13.74 -5.49 -25.30
N VAL A 435 -12.74 -5.28 -24.45
CA VAL A 435 -11.31 -5.37 -24.83
C VAL A 435 -10.96 -6.77 -25.31
N LYS A 436 -11.41 -7.82 -24.61
CA LYS A 436 -11.18 -9.22 -24.99
C LYS A 436 -11.77 -9.56 -26.36
N ALA A 437 -12.87 -8.90 -26.74
CA ALA A 437 -13.52 -9.03 -28.04
C ALA A 437 -12.91 -8.14 -29.16
N GLY A 438 -11.87 -7.35 -28.86
CA GLY A 438 -11.25 -6.43 -29.84
C GLY A 438 -11.99 -5.11 -30.02
N ASN A 439 -12.89 -4.77 -29.10
CA ASN A 439 -13.69 -3.53 -29.10
C ASN A 439 -13.11 -2.49 -28.13
N GLU A 440 -11.80 -2.51 -27.85
CA GLU A 440 -11.17 -1.60 -26.89
C GLU A 440 -11.33 -0.11 -27.23
N LEU A 441 -11.56 0.23 -28.51
CA LEU A 441 -11.77 1.61 -28.96
C LEU A 441 -13.14 2.18 -28.58
N ASP A 442 -14.05 1.36 -28.06
CA ASP A 442 -15.31 1.82 -27.45
C ASP A 442 -15.09 2.76 -26.26
N VAL A 443 -13.86 2.83 -25.72
CA VAL A 443 -13.42 3.87 -24.77
C VAL A 443 -13.72 5.29 -25.24
N GLY A 444 -13.82 5.52 -26.56
CA GLY A 444 -14.25 6.80 -27.13
C GLY A 444 -15.61 7.29 -26.62
N LYS A 445 -16.49 6.37 -26.20
CA LYS A 445 -17.80 6.71 -25.58
C LYS A 445 -17.64 7.51 -24.28
N CYS A 446 -16.49 7.46 -23.60
CA CYS A 446 -16.23 8.30 -22.44
C CYS A 446 -16.13 9.79 -22.77
N PHE A 447 -15.82 10.14 -24.02
CA PHE A 447 -15.56 11.52 -24.46
C PHE A 447 -16.83 12.23 -24.95
N THR A 448 -17.92 11.50 -25.17
CA THR A 448 -19.18 12.06 -25.69
C THR A 448 -20.13 12.56 -24.59
N GLY A 449 -19.86 12.26 -23.32
CA GLY A 449 -20.72 12.66 -22.19
C GLY A 449 -20.11 13.65 -21.19
N ALA A 450 -18.85 14.04 -21.32
CA ALA A 450 -18.10 14.71 -20.25
C ALA A 450 -17.60 16.14 -20.54
N ASP A 451 -17.98 16.77 -21.66
CA ASP A 451 -17.58 18.16 -21.99
C ASP A 451 -18.79 19.03 -22.41
N GLN A 452 -19.74 19.23 -21.48
CA GLN A 452 -20.74 20.32 -21.57
C GLN A 452 -20.70 21.31 -20.39
N SER A 453 -19.66 21.29 -19.56
CA SER A 453 -19.42 22.38 -18.61
C SER A 453 -18.29 23.27 -19.15
N HIS A 454 -18.70 24.27 -19.94
CA HIS A 454 -17.88 25.39 -20.41
C HIS A 454 -17.17 26.13 -19.28
#